data_AF-A0AAQ0M050-F1
#
_entry.id   AF-A0AAQ0M050-F1
#
_cell.length_a   1.000
_cell.length_b   1.000
_cell.length_c   1.000
_cell.angle_alpha   90.00
_cell.angle_beta   90.00
_cell.angle_gamma   90.00
#
_symmetry.space_group_name_H-M   'P 1'
#
loop_
_entity.id
_entity.type
_entity.pdbx_description
1 polymer ?
#
loop_
_entity_poly.entity_id
_entity_poly.type
_entity_poly.pdbx_seq_one_letter_code
_entity_poly.pdbx_strand_id
1 'polypeptide(L)'
;MGKIKEFLNRFKWILIGALILVIIIAVIATLIVKNHKVNVEDDVKVEFSGYNKSGSAEITDDSYEKVMNKLYVRSLKQSNFKNKEVIKMIEDNNTEEIEEENLNYEEQQQVRQASKIMENVDFDIHNDTDLKNGDKVKVKLEIKKGISKDYKLKAKEFTKEFKVKGLEEPKNLTAKDLFKGLKPKFTGVNGAGSFNLVSKDAPKTLKDLSLSNYEFTVPDNGNLKNGEELNLKIPQDLVDDINNSGSNTFSGSKSYKVKVKDLKDINNLDNITEVLEKNNKLINKAYESSKYTKYNTENIGNYYKVQNGNSEGSLYSDEDEDKQSEKVTPVSDIEPTNLTLITTTKITETGEFTDSEVKYSYEGYENYKLEDNRLVKDDTTEELSMTSSKEKLDELTKKLDSDNYKKL
;
A
#
# COMPACT_ATOMS: atom_id res chain seq x y z
N MET A 1 -87.93 -26.28 -27.46
CA MET A 1 -87.66 -24.85 -27.17
C MET A 1 -88.61 -24.20 -26.15
N GLY A 2 -89.90 -24.59 -26.03
CA GLY A 2 -90.86 -23.94 -25.12
C GLY A 2 -90.57 -24.04 -23.61
N LYS A 3 -90.19 -25.22 -23.10
CA LYS A 3 -89.94 -25.44 -21.66
C LYS A 3 -88.75 -24.66 -21.09
N ILE A 4 -87.72 -24.43 -21.90
CA ILE A 4 -86.54 -23.61 -21.52
C ILE A 4 -86.93 -22.14 -21.45
N LYS A 5 -87.78 -21.67 -22.38
CA LYS A 5 -88.30 -20.30 -22.38
C LYS A 5 -89.16 -20.02 -21.15
N GLU A 6 -90.04 -20.94 -20.76
CA GLU A 6 -90.85 -20.81 -19.52
C GLU A 6 -90.00 -20.80 -18.26
N PHE A 7 -89.01 -21.69 -18.16
CA PHE A 7 -88.09 -21.73 -17.00
C PHE A 7 -87.27 -20.44 -16.88
N LEU A 8 -86.69 -19.95 -17.99
CA LEU A 8 -85.96 -18.69 -18.03
C LEU A 8 -86.84 -17.50 -17.67
N ASN A 9 -88.12 -17.49 -18.07
CA ASN A 9 -89.03 -16.39 -17.74
C ASN A 9 -89.50 -16.43 -16.27
N ARG A 10 -89.70 -17.62 -15.70
CA ARG A 10 -90.13 -17.82 -14.30
C ARG A 10 -89.04 -17.48 -13.29
N PHE A 11 -87.76 -17.73 -13.64
CA PHE A 11 -86.60 -17.45 -12.79
C PHE A 11 -85.74 -16.27 -13.26
N LYS A 12 -86.21 -15.48 -14.23
CA LYS A 12 -85.49 -14.36 -14.87
C LYS A 12 -84.81 -13.43 -13.85
N TRP A 13 -85.55 -13.04 -12.80
CA TRP A 13 -85.05 -12.11 -11.78
C TRP A 13 -84.00 -12.73 -10.86
N ILE A 14 -84.08 -14.04 -10.59
CA ILE A 14 -83.09 -14.79 -9.80
C ILE A 14 -81.80 -14.99 -10.61
N LEU A 15 -81.93 -15.30 -11.91
CA LEU A 15 -80.78 -15.43 -12.81
C LEU A 15 -80.05 -14.09 -13.04
N ILE A 16 -80.79 -12.99 -13.18
CA ILE A 16 -80.22 -11.64 -13.25
C ILE A 16 -79.51 -11.27 -11.94
N GLY A 17 -80.13 -11.57 -10.79
CA GLY A 17 -79.51 -11.36 -9.48
C GLY A 17 -78.20 -12.14 -9.28
N ALA A 18 -78.18 -13.41 -9.69
CA ALA A 18 -76.97 -14.24 -9.66
C ALA A 18 -75.87 -13.71 -10.58
N LEU A 19 -76.21 -13.27 -11.80
CA LEU A 19 -75.26 -12.68 -12.75
C LEU A 19 -74.63 -11.39 -12.19
N ILE A 20 -75.43 -10.51 -11.59
CA ILE A 20 -74.96 -9.27 -10.97
C ILE A 20 -74.02 -9.58 -9.79
N LEU A 21 -74.34 -10.57 -8.97
CA LEU A 21 -73.48 -10.99 -7.86
C LEU A 21 -72.10 -11.47 -8.34
N VAL A 22 -72.07 -12.27 -9.41
CA VAL A 22 -70.81 -12.75 -10.02
C VAL A 22 -69.98 -11.57 -10.54
N ILE A 23 -70.61 -10.59 -11.19
CA ILE A 23 -69.94 -9.37 -11.65
C ILE A 23 -69.38 -8.58 -10.47
N ILE A 24 -70.14 -8.40 -9.39
CA ILE A 24 -69.68 -7.70 -8.18
C ILE A 24 -68.49 -8.42 -7.55
N ILE A 25 -68.53 -9.75 -7.44
CA ILE A 25 -67.41 -10.55 -6.91
C ILE A 25 -66.18 -10.39 -7.81
N ALA A 26 -66.34 -10.42 -9.13
CA ALA A 26 -65.25 -10.19 -10.08
C ALA A 26 -64.67 -8.77 -9.97
N VAL A 27 -65.51 -7.75 -9.77
CA VAL A 27 -65.08 -6.35 -9.55
C VAL A 27 -64.35 -6.21 -8.21
N ILE A 28 -64.85 -6.82 -7.14
CA ILE A 28 -64.19 -6.80 -5.82
C ILE A 28 -62.85 -7.54 -5.89
N ALA A 29 -62.80 -8.72 -6.50
CA ALA A 29 -61.57 -9.49 -6.67
C ALA A 29 -60.54 -8.70 -7.50
N THR A 30 -60.95 -8.06 -8.59
CA THR A 30 -60.06 -7.21 -9.39
C THR A 30 -59.60 -5.96 -8.65
N LEU A 31 -60.44 -5.34 -7.81
CA LEU A 31 -60.06 -4.22 -6.95
C LEU A 31 -59.06 -4.63 -5.87
N ILE A 32 -59.26 -5.78 -5.22
CA ILE A 32 -58.33 -6.32 -4.21
C ILE A 32 -56.97 -6.60 -4.83
N VAL A 33 -56.92 -7.31 -5.96
CA VAL A 33 -55.67 -7.59 -6.68
C VAL A 33 -54.99 -6.30 -7.14
N LYS A 34 -55.76 -5.35 -7.71
CA LYS A 34 -55.21 -4.06 -8.16
C LYS A 34 -54.68 -3.21 -7.00
N ASN A 35 -55.23 -3.33 -5.79
CA ASN A 35 -54.84 -2.53 -4.64
C ASN A 35 -53.91 -3.23 -3.64
N HIS A 36 -53.56 -4.50 -3.90
CA HIS A 36 -52.61 -5.24 -3.09
C HIS A 36 -51.22 -4.57 -3.15
N LYS A 37 -50.59 -4.44 -1.97
CA LYS A 37 -49.23 -3.93 -1.83
C LYS A 37 -48.27 -5.11 -1.75
N VAL A 38 -47.28 -5.16 -2.63
CA VAL A 38 -46.23 -6.18 -2.54
C VAL A 38 -45.38 -5.92 -1.30
N ASN A 39 -45.03 -6.98 -0.56
CA ASN A 39 -44.10 -6.92 0.56
C ASN A 39 -42.86 -7.73 0.19
N VAL A 40 -41.69 -7.09 0.29
CA VAL A 40 -40.38 -7.66 -0.06
C VAL A 40 -39.39 -7.60 1.11
N GLU A 41 -39.86 -7.17 2.30
CA GLU A 41 -39.06 -7.01 3.52
C GLU A 41 -38.32 -8.29 3.93
N ASP A 42 -38.94 -9.46 3.73
CA ASP A 42 -38.39 -10.76 4.07
C ASP A 42 -37.45 -11.33 3.01
N ASP A 43 -37.40 -10.73 1.82
CA ASP A 43 -36.46 -11.13 0.77
C ASP A 43 -35.07 -10.53 0.96
N VAL A 44 -34.95 -9.47 1.77
CA VAL A 44 -33.69 -8.75 2.02
C VAL A 44 -32.69 -9.59 2.79
N LYS A 45 -31.51 -9.80 2.20
CA LYS A 45 -30.31 -10.35 2.83
C LYS A 45 -29.16 -9.36 2.76
N VAL A 46 -28.39 -9.31 3.83
CA VAL A 46 -27.21 -8.44 3.96
C VAL A 46 -26.00 -9.30 4.31
N GLU A 47 -24.90 -9.07 3.63
CA GLU A 47 -23.59 -9.63 3.94
C GLU A 47 -22.69 -8.58 4.58
N PHE A 48 -21.76 -9.03 5.42
CA PHE A 48 -20.80 -8.18 6.12
C PHE A 48 -19.40 -8.64 5.77
N SER A 49 -18.51 -7.71 5.46
CA SER A 49 -17.13 -8.01 5.06
C SER A 49 -16.13 -7.04 5.70
N GLY A 50 -14.86 -7.42 5.73
CA GLY A 50 -13.78 -6.63 6.29
C GLY A 50 -13.55 -6.84 7.78
N TYR A 51 -13.00 -5.81 8.44
CA TYR A 51 -12.49 -5.87 9.80
C TYR A 51 -13.32 -5.05 10.77
N ASN A 52 -13.22 -5.38 12.05
CA ASN A 52 -13.89 -4.66 13.12
C ASN A 52 -13.42 -3.19 13.16
N LYS A 53 -14.36 -2.24 13.04
CA LYS A 53 -14.19 -0.76 12.91
C LYS A 53 -13.86 -0.25 11.50
N SER A 54 -13.75 -1.13 10.51
CA SER A 54 -13.55 -0.78 9.11
C SER A 54 -14.33 -1.72 8.18
N GLY A 55 -15.39 -2.33 8.70
CA GLY A 55 -16.19 -3.31 7.98
C GLY A 55 -17.23 -2.63 7.11
N SER A 56 -17.72 -3.36 6.12
CA SER A 56 -18.81 -2.92 5.26
C SER A 56 -20.01 -3.87 5.30
N ALA A 57 -21.16 -3.36 4.89
CA ALA A 57 -22.39 -4.12 4.70
C ALA A 57 -22.92 -3.91 3.28
N GLU A 58 -23.43 -4.96 2.65
CA GLU A 58 -24.01 -4.85 1.32
C GLU A 58 -25.24 -5.76 1.22
N ILE A 59 -26.24 -5.33 0.43
CA ILE A 59 -27.37 -6.19 0.07
C ILE A 59 -26.85 -7.17 -0.97
N THR A 60 -26.92 -8.48 -0.70
CA THR A 60 -26.41 -9.51 -1.63
C THR A 60 -27.07 -9.35 -3.00
N ASP A 61 -26.32 -9.52 -4.09
CA ASP A 61 -26.82 -9.39 -5.47
C ASP A 61 -28.13 -10.15 -5.70
N ASP A 62 -28.18 -11.44 -5.36
CA ASP A 62 -29.38 -12.29 -5.44
C ASP A 62 -30.60 -11.68 -4.72
N SER A 63 -30.37 -11.08 -3.55
CA SER A 63 -31.42 -10.44 -2.76
C SER A 63 -31.87 -9.13 -3.41
N TYR A 64 -30.93 -8.33 -3.91
CA TYR A 64 -31.24 -7.07 -4.56
C TYR A 64 -32.08 -7.31 -5.81
N GLU A 65 -31.63 -8.20 -6.69
CA GLU A 65 -32.34 -8.60 -7.90
C GLU A 65 -33.75 -9.12 -7.59
N LYS A 66 -33.87 -10.06 -6.64
CA LYS A 66 -35.16 -10.63 -6.26
C LYS A 66 -36.14 -9.56 -5.75
N VAL A 67 -35.65 -8.61 -4.94
CA VAL A 67 -36.46 -7.49 -4.45
C VAL A 67 -36.89 -6.61 -5.61
N MET A 68 -35.94 -6.18 -6.45
CA MET A 68 -36.21 -5.28 -7.57
C MET A 68 -37.13 -5.90 -8.63
N ASN A 69 -36.96 -7.19 -8.94
CA ASN A 69 -37.82 -7.92 -9.87
C ASN A 69 -39.26 -8.03 -9.35
N LYS A 70 -39.46 -8.31 -8.05
CA LYS A 70 -40.81 -8.31 -7.45
C LYS A 70 -41.47 -6.92 -7.50
N LEU A 71 -40.70 -5.87 -7.24
CA LEU A 71 -41.18 -4.48 -7.32
C LEU A 71 -41.52 -4.10 -8.77
N TYR A 72 -40.67 -4.49 -9.72
CA TYR A 72 -40.87 -4.21 -11.15
C TYR A 72 -42.07 -4.96 -11.71
N VAL A 73 -42.22 -6.25 -11.42
CA VAL A 73 -43.42 -7.03 -11.77
C VAL A 73 -44.69 -6.39 -11.19
N ARG A 74 -44.61 -5.84 -9.97
CA ARG A 74 -45.74 -5.11 -9.38
C ARG A 74 -46.07 -3.86 -10.20
N SER A 75 -45.06 -3.11 -10.64
CA SER A 75 -45.21 -1.91 -11.46
C SER A 75 -45.81 -2.22 -12.85
N LEU A 76 -45.35 -3.29 -13.51
CA LEU A 76 -45.92 -3.79 -14.78
C LEU A 76 -47.41 -4.12 -14.64
N LYS A 77 -47.78 -4.84 -13.57
CA LYS A 77 -49.17 -5.15 -13.26
C LYS A 77 -50.00 -3.88 -12.99
N GLN A 78 -49.43 -2.78 -12.49
CA GLN A 78 -50.12 -1.48 -12.34
C GLN A 78 -50.35 -0.78 -13.68
N SER A 79 -49.41 -0.90 -14.61
CA SER A 79 -49.50 -0.36 -15.97
C SER A 79 -50.43 -1.18 -16.88
N ASN A 80 -51.09 -2.22 -16.37
CA ASN A 80 -51.93 -3.17 -17.12
C ASN A 80 -51.17 -4.08 -18.10
N PHE A 81 -49.87 -4.28 -17.90
CA PHE A 81 -49.08 -5.27 -18.63
C PHE A 81 -49.56 -6.70 -18.33
N LYS A 82 -49.79 -7.50 -19.38
CA LYS A 82 -50.45 -8.83 -19.28
C LYS A 82 -49.63 -9.99 -19.85
N ASN A 83 -48.49 -9.72 -20.49
CA ASN A 83 -47.67 -10.78 -21.06
C ASN A 83 -47.10 -11.66 -19.94
N LYS A 84 -47.61 -12.88 -19.84
CA LYS A 84 -47.29 -13.81 -18.74
C LYS A 84 -45.91 -14.41 -18.87
N GLU A 85 -45.41 -14.60 -20.10
CA GLU A 85 -44.08 -15.17 -20.34
C GLU A 85 -43.01 -14.20 -19.86
N VAL A 86 -43.12 -12.93 -20.24
CA VAL A 86 -42.22 -11.85 -19.78
C VAL A 86 -42.29 -11.68 -18.26
N ILE A 87 -43.49 -11.66 -17.66
CA ILE A 87 -43.62 -11.58 -16.20
C ILE A 87 -42.90 -12.76 -15.51
N LYS A 88 -43.06 -13.97 -16.05
CA LYS A 88 -42.46 -15.17 -15.48
C LYS A 88 -40.92 -15.14 -15.61
N MET A 89 -40.40 -14.71 -16.76
CA MET A 89 -38.97 -14.52 -16.97
C MET A 89 -38.36 -13.57 -15.93
N ILE A 90 -39.02 -12.45 -15.64
CA ILE A 90 -38.59 -11.51 -14.59
C ILE A 90 -38.69 -12.14 -13.19
N GLU A 91 -39.79 -12.84 -12.90
CA GLU A 91 -39.98 -13.53 -11.61
C GLU A 91 -38.92 -14.64 -11.37
N ASP A 92 -38.40 -15.23 -12.45
CA ASP A 92 -37.36 -16.27 -12.46
C ASP A 92 -35.92 -15.69 -12.59
N ASN A 93 -35.74 -14.36 -12.51
CA ASN A 93 -34.46 -13.65 -12.72
C ASN A 93 -33.81 -13.90 -14.10
N ASN A 94 -34.57 -14.31 -15.12
CA ASN A 94 -34.09 -14.49 -16.49
C ASN A 94 -34.44 -13.27 -17.36
N THR A 95 -33.82 -12.12 -17.10
CA THR A 95 -34.16 -10.85 -17.77
C THR A 95 -33.34 -10.53 -19.00
N GLU A 96 -32.24 -11.25 -19.25
CA GLU A 96 -31.34 -11.01 -20.40
C GLU A 96 -32.02 -11.23 -21.76
N GLU A 97 -33.08 -12.04 -21.81
CA GLU A 97 -33.82 -12.37 -23.03
C GLU A 97 -34.96 -11.37 -23.35
N ILE A 98 -35.18 -10.36 -22.49
CA ILE A 98 -36.32 -9.43 -22.63
C ILE A 98 -35.89 -8.17 -23.38
N GLU A 99 -36.12 -8.14 -24.69
CA GLU A 99 -35.93 -6.93 -25.50
C GLU A 99 -37.25 -6.15 -25.65
N GLU A 100 -37.27 -4.85 -25.32
CA GLU A 100 -38.46 -3.98 -25.46
C GLU A 100 -38.96 -3.94 -26.91
N GLU A 101 -38.07 -4.13 -27.89
CA GLU A 101 -38.39 -4.14 -29.34
C GLU A 101 -39.26 -5.33 -29.75
N ASN A 102 -39.20 -6.45 -29.01
CA ASN A 102 -40.02 -7.64 -29.26
C ASN A 102 -41.45 -7.51 -28.72
N LEU A 103 -41.73 -6.44 -27.97
CA LEU A 103 -43.05 -6.13 -27.43
C LEU A 103 -43.89 -5.34 -28.44
N ASN A 104 -45.21 -5.52 -28.42
CA ASN A 104 -46.09 -4.68 -29.22
C ASN A 104 -46.14 -3.24 -28.68
N TYR A 105 -46.64 -2.29 -29.49
CA TYR A 105 -46.67 -0.87 -29.10
C TYR A 105 -47.39 -0.61 -27.76
N GLU A 106 -48.50 -1.31 -27.47
CA GLU A 106 -49.22 -1.15 -26.19
C GLU A 106 -48.36 -1.62 -25.02
N GLU A 107 -47.74 -2.80 -25.14
CA GLU A 107 -46.84 -3.37 -24.16
C GLU A 107 -45.63 -2.47 -23.88
N GLN A 108 -45.03 -1.87 -24.91
CA GLN A 108 -43.95 -0.89 -24.76
C GLN A 108 -44.38 0.34 -23.94
N GLN A 109 -45.59 0.88 -24.18
CA GLN A 109 -46.10 1.99 -23.37
C GLN A 109 -46.30 1.58 -21.90
N GLN A 110 -46.75 0.35 -21.66
CA GLN A 110 -46.97 -0.17 -20.31
C GLN A 110 -45.63 -0.40 -19.57
N VAL A 111 -44.60 -0.89 -20.26
CA VAL A 111 -43.22 -1.00 -19.75
C VAL A 111 -42.67 0.37 -19.39
N ARG A 112 -42.80 1.37 -20.27
CA ARG A 112 -42.36 2.75 -20.00
C ARG A 112 -43.08 3.36 -18.79
N GLN A 113 -44.38 3.10 -18.63
CA GLN A 113 -45.12 3.53 -17.46
C GLN A 113 -44.63 2.82 -16.19
N ALA A 114 -44.31 1.52 -16.27
CA ALA A 114 -43.76 0.75 -15.16
C ALA A 114 -42.38 1.27 -14.73
N SER A 115 -41.50 1.60 -15.68
CA SER A 115 -40.21 2.24 -15.40
C SER A 115 -40.37 3.58 -14.69
N LYS A 116 -41.29 4.44 -15.13
CA LYS A 116 -41.62 5.70 -14.42
C LYS A 116 -42.16 5.48 -13.01
N ILE A 117 -42.88 4.38 -12.75
CA ILE A 117 -43.28 4.01 -11.39
C ILE A 117 -42.04 3.65 -10.55
N MET A 118 -41.12 2.85 -11.11
CA MET A 118 -39.89 2.42 -10.42
C MET A 118 -38.92 3.56 -10.14
N GLU A 119 -38.85 4.61 -10.96
CA GLU A 119 -38.06 5.82 -10.68
C GLU A 119 -38.43 6.52 -9.35
N ASN A 120 -39.59 6.17 -8.78
CA ASN A 120 -40.07 6.69 -7.50
C ASN A 120 -39.81 5.77 -6.32
N VAL A 121 -39.08 4.68 -6.53
CA VAL A 121 -38.68 3.72 -5.50
C VAL A 121 -37.25 4.02 -5.09
N ASP A 122 -37.03 4.10 -3.78
CA ASP A 122 -35.71 4.19 -3.16
C ASP A 122 -35.49 2.93 -2.32
N PHE A 123 -34.54 2.10 -2.73
CA PHE A 123 -34.20 0.85 -2.04
C PHE A 123 -32.70 0.81 -1.82
N ASP A 124 -32.29 1.05 -0.57
CA ASP A 124 -30.90 1.30 -0.23
C ASP A 124 -30.55 0.82 1.19
N ILE A 125 -29.25 0.67 1.43
CA ILE A 125 -28.66 0.39 2.74
C ILE A 125 -28.02 1.67 3.30
N HIS A 126 -28.15 1.89 4.59
CA HIS A 126 -27.57 3.06 5.26
C HIS A 126 -26.69 2.67 6.44
N ASN A 127 -25.65 3.49 6.64
CA ASN A 127 -24.57 3.28 7.60
C ASN A 127 -23.91 1.93 7.33
N ASP A 128 -23.36 1.77 6.14
CA ASP A 128 -22.88 0.53 5.55
C ASP A 128 -21.35 0.44 5.52
N THR A 129 -20.64 1.42 6.08
CA THR A 129 -19.17 1.46 6.21
C THR A 129 -18.75 1.73 7.66
N ASP A 130 -17.44 1.61 7.93
CA ASP A 130 -16.83 1.86 9.25
C ASP A 130 -17.45 1.03 10.40
N LEU A 131 -17.92 -0.18 10.04
CA LEU A 131 -18.72 -1.02 10.92
C LEU A 131 -17.87 -1.80 11.91
N LYS A 132 -18.42 -2.02 13.11
CA LYS A 132 -17.92 -3.00 14.09
C LYS A 132 -18.96 -4.07 14.40
N ASN A 133 -18.49 -5.22 14.86
CA ASN A 133 -19.35 -6.31 15.33
C ASN A 133 -20.31 -5.79 16.41
N GLY A 134 -21.61 -5.98 16.20
CA GLY A 134 -22.67 -5.50 17.08
C GLY A 134 -23.35 -4.20 16.67
N ASP A 135 -22.81 -3.46 15.69
CA ASP A 135 -23.48 -2.31 15.09
C ASP A 135 -24.76 -2.72 14.35
N LYS A 136 -25.54 -1.72 13.95
CA LYS A 136 -26.80 -1.90 13.24
C LYS A 136 -26.80 -1.11 11.95
N VAL A 137 -26.98 -1.82 10.84
CA VAL A 137 -27.22 -1.22 9.52
C VAL A 137 -28.71 -1.24 9.20
N LYS A 138 -29.17 -0.30 8.37
CA LYS A 138 -30.59 -0.15 8.05
C LYS A 138 -30.80 -0.28 6.56
N VAL A 139 -31.57 -1.28 6.14
CA VAL A 139 -32.09 -1.35 4.77
C VAL A 139 -33.46 -0.71 4.73
N LYS A 140 -33.69 0.19 3.78
CA LYS A 140 -34.97 0.89 3.62
C LYS A 140 -35.53 0.68 2.23
N LEU A 141 -36.84 0.55 2.17
CA LEU A 141 -37.63 0.71 0.96
C LEU A 141 -38.58 1.89 1.18
N GLU A 142 -38.35 2.98 0.48
CA GLU A 142 -39.14 4.21 0.55
C GLU A 142 -39.73 4.54 -0.83
N ILE A 143 -40.95 5.07 -0.85
CA ILE A 143 -41.59 5.53 -2.09
C ILE A 143 -41.69 7.05 -2.03
N LYS A 144 -41.17 7.73 -3.06
CA LYS A 144 -41.14 9.20 -3.14
C LYS A 144 -42.51 9.82 -2.82
N LYS A 145 -42.49 10.87 -2.00
CA LYS A 145 -43.69 11.63 -1.59
C LYS A 145 -44.13 12.59 -2.72
N GLY A 146 -45.40 12.99 -2.72
CA GLY A 146 -45.94 13.97 -3.68
C GLY A 146 -46.20 13.43 -5.10
N ILE A 147 -46.00 12.14 -5.34
CA ILE A 147 -46.25 11.49 -6.63
C ILE A 147 -47.75 11.24 -6.83
N SER A 148 -48.23 11.37 -8.07
CA SER A 148 -49.62 11.06 -8.40
C SER A 148 -49.94 9.58 -8.11
N LYS A 149 -51.21 9.27 -7.84
CA LYS A 149 -51.64 7.90 -7.49
C LYS A 149 -51.31 6.87 -8.58
N ASP A 150 -51.21 7.29 -9.84
CA ASP A 150 -50.96 6.42 -10.98
C ASP A 150 -49.47 6.03 -11.12
N TYR A 151 -48.56 6.87 -10.61
CA TYR A 151 -47.12 6.62 -10.61
C TYR A 151 -46.57 6.15 -9.26
N LYS A 152 -47.41 6.13 -8.21
CA LYS A 152 -47.01 5.63 -6.89
C LYS A 152 -47.04 4.09 -6.86
N LEU A 153 -45.88 3.47 -6.68
CA LEU A 153 -45.79 2.01 -6.54
C LEU A 153 -46.62 1.52 -5.35
N LYS A 154 -47.38 0.45 -5.57
CA LYS A 154 -48.10 -0.27 -4.50
C LYS A 154 -47.17 -1.32 -3.87
N ALA A 155 -46.24 -0.85 -3.07
CA ALA A 155 -45.37 -1.64 -2.21
C ALA A 155 -45.54 -1.24 -0.73
N LYS A 156 -45.20 -2.15 0.19
CA LYS A 156 -45.11 -1.86 1.62
C LYS A 156 -43.72 -1.28 1.90
N GLU A 157 -43.65 0.02 2.20
CA GLU A 157 -42.43 0.67 2.69
C GLU A 157 -41.98 0.03 4.02
N PHE A 158 -40.67 -0.11 4.22
CA PHE A 158 -40.13 -0.68 5.45
C PHE A 158 -38.75 -0.09 5.78
N THR A 159 -38.35 -0.28 7.04
CA THR A 159 -36.98 -0.08 7.50
C THR A 159 -36.63 -1.30 8.34
N LYS A 160 -35.66 -2.08 7.88
CA LYS A 160 -35.23 -3.33 8.53
C LYS A 160 -33.81 -3.15 9.04
N GLU A 161 -33.63 -3.42 10.33
CA GLU A 161 -32.32 -3.35 10.98
C GLU A 161 -31.61 -4.72 10.91
N PHE A 162 -30.35 -4.72 10.50
CA PHE A 162 -29.49 -5.90 10.52
C PHE A 162 -28.34 -5.67 11.51
N LYS A 163 -28.12 -6.64 12.39
CA LYS A 163 -27.01 -6.58 13.35
C LYS A 163 -25.74 -7.13 12.70
N VAL A 164 -24.70 -6.29 12.67
CA VAL A 164 -23.38 -6.62 12.11
C VAL A 164 -22.74 -7.75 12.91
N LYS A 165 -22.25 -8.76 12.20
CA LYS A 165 -21.57 -9.93 12.77
C LYS A 165 -20.57 -10.51 11.77
N GLY A 166 -19.54 -11.16 12.27
CA GLY A 166 -18.58 -11.92 11.45
C GLY A 166 -17.45 -11.08 10.86
N LEU A 167 -17.31 -9.81 11.24
CA LEU A 167 -16.14 -9.01 10.89
C LEU A 167 -14.90 -9.56 11.60
N GLU A 168 -13.78 -9.62 10.90
CA GLU A 168 -12.51 -10.08 11.47
C GLU A 168 -11.96 -9.07 12.48
N GLU A 169 -11.30 -9.52 13.55
CA GLU A 169 -10.61 -8.60 14.46
C GLU A 169 -9.26 -8.16 13.85
N PRO A 170 -8.95 -6.86 13.83
CA PRO A 170 -7.68 -6.39 13.29
C PRO A 170 -6.50 -6.91 14.12
N LYS A 171 -5.38 -7.17 13.44
CA LYS A 171 -4.15 -7.60 14.11
C LYS A 171 -3.44 -6.41 14.73
N ASN A 172 -3.19 -6.51 16.03
CA ASN A 172 -2.42 -5.49 16.73
C ASN A 172 -0.92 -5.63 16.42
N LEU A 173 -0.31 -4.55 15.93
CA LEU A 173 1.10 -4.40 15.67
C LEU A 173 1.73 -3.49 16.72
N THR A 174 2.91 -3.87 17.18
CA THR A 174 3.78 -3.03 18.02
C THR A 174 5.00 -2.58 17.24
N ALA A 175 5.77 -1.62 17.80
CA ALA A 175 7.09 -1.28 17.25
C ALA A 175 7.98 -2.52 17.06
N LYS A 176 7.94 -3.47 17.98
CA LYS A 176 8.74 -4.70 17.88
C LYS A 176 8.34 -5.54 16.68
N ASP A 177 7.04 -5.65 16.39
CA ASP A 177 6.55 -6.43 15.25
C ASP A 177 6.92 -5.75 13.93
N LEU A 178 6.80 -4.42 13.88
CA LEU A 178 7.22 -3.62 12.73
C LEU A 178 8.70 -3.82 12.41
N PHE A 179 9.59 -3.60 13.39
CA PHE A 179 11.03 -3.76 13.17
C PHE A 179 11.45 -5.22 12.98
N LYS A 180 10.68 -6.21 13.46
CA LYS A 180 10.90 -7.61 13.08
C LYS A 180 10.64 -7.83 11.58
N GLY A 181 9.63 -7.16 11.02
CA GLY A 181 9.33 -7.20 9.58
C GLY A 181 10.33 -6.41 8.72
N LEU A 182 10.79 -5.26 9.21
CA LEU A 182 11.75 -4.37 8.53
C LEU A 182 13.23 -4.77 8.71
N LYS A 183 13.52 -5.87 9.41
CA LYS A 183 14.86 -6.47 9.58
C LYS A 183 16.03 -5.45 9.64
N PRO A 184 16.19 -4.72 10.75
CA PRO A 184 17.33 -3.85 10.99
C PRO A 184 18.67 -4.52 10.67
N LYS A 185 19.50 -3.84 9.87
CA LYS A 185 20.85 -4.32 9.53
C LYS A 185 21.85 -3.18 9.57
N PHE A 186 23.00 -3.47 10.17
CA PHE A 186 24.15 -2.57 10.20
C PHE A 186 25.16 -3.01 9.14
N THR A 187 25.73 -2.04 8.42
CA THR A 187 26.76 -2.28 7.39
C THR A 187 27.89 -1.28 7.52
N GLY A 188 29.03 -1.57 6.87
CA GLY A 188 30.23 -0.75 6.95
C GLY A 188 31.16 -1.15 8.09
N VAL A 189 32.02 -0.20 8.47
CA VAL A 189 33.08 -0.41 9.47
C VAL A 189 32.78 0.31 10.77
N ASN A 190 33.34 -0.16 11.87
CA ASN A 190 33.15 0.40 13.19
C ASN A 190 33.66 1.85 13.26
N GLY A 191 32.78 2.82 13.52
CA GLY A 191 33.09 4.26 13.47
C GLY A 191 32.81 4.92 12.12
N ALA A 192 32.34 4.16 11.15
CA ALA A 192 31.80 4.63 9.88
C ALA A 192 30.70 3.65 9.40
N GLY A 193 29.79 3.29 10.31
CA GLY A 193 28.73 2.31 10.07
C GLY A 193 27.40 2.96 9.73
N SER A 194 26.59 2.26 8.94
CA SER A 194 25.26 2.70 8.52
C SER A 194 24.18 1.72 8.97
N PHE A 195 23.01 2.25 9.26
CA PHE A 195 21.78 1.53 9.55
C PHE A 195 20.91 1.42 8.32
N ASN A 196 20.35 0.24 8.10
CA ASN A 196 19.47 -0.06 7.00
C ASN A 196 18.25 -0.85 7.48
N LEU A 197 17.15 -0.71 6.75
CA LEU A 197 15.92 -1.47 6.94
C LEU A 197 15.67 -2.32 5.70
N VAL A 198 15.43 -3.62 5.89
CA VAL A 198 15.18 -4.58 4.81
C VAL A 198 13.76 -5.13 4.91
N SER A 199 12.94 -4.92 3.88
CA SER A 199 11.51 -5.28 3.86
C SER A 199 11.15 -6.43 2.90
N LYS A 200 12.11 -7.04 2.19
CA LYS A 200 11.89 -8.10 1.19
C LYS A 200 11.01 -9.25 1.66
N ASP A 201 11.21 -9.70 2.90
CA ASP A 201 10.43 -10.78 3.52
C ASP A 201 9.48 -10.28 4.63
N ALA A 202 9.02 -9.03 4.53
CA ALA A 202 8.06 -8.49 5.48
C ALA A 202 6.81 -9.41 5.54
N PRO A 203 6.19 -9.61 6.71
CA PRO A 203 4.96 -10.39 6.82
C PRO A 203 3.84 -9.75 6.00
N LYS A 204 2.86 -10.55 5.53
CA LYS A 204 1.73 -10.06 4.73
C LYS A 204 1.03 -8.84 5.36
N THR A 205 0.92 -8.82 6.69
CA THR A 205 0.36 -7.71 7.48
C THR A 205 1.06 -6.36 7.27
N LEU A 206 2.29 -6.36 6.74
CA LEU A 206 3.05 -5.16 6.39
C LEU A 206 3.30 -5.04 4.89
N LYS A 207 3.07 -6.09 4.08
CA LYS A 207 3.29 -6.05 2.63
C LYS A 207 2.27 -5.20 1.89
N ASP A 208 1.07 -5.10 2.44
CA ASP A 208 0.01 -4.25 1.88
C ASP A 208 0.32 -2.76 2.08
N LEU A 209 1.32 -2.44 2.92
CA LEU A 209 1.87 -1.10 3.09
C LEU A 209 3.04 -0.94 2.12
N SER A 210 3.07 0.16 1.37
CA SER A 210 4.21 0.53 0.52
C SER A 210 5.38 1.01 1.38
N LEU A 211 6.04 0.08 2.10
CA LEU A 211 6.99 0.40 3.17
C LEU A 211 8.18 1.28 2.71
N SER A 212 8.55 1.23 1.44
CA SER A 212 9.60 2.05 0.84
C SER A 212 9.28 3.55 0.82
N ASN A 213 8.02 3.93 1.01
CA ASN A 213 7.58 5.32 0.99
C ASN A 213 7.80 6.04 2.32
N TYR A 214 8.18 5.32 3.38
CA TYR A 214 8.34 5.91 4.72
C TYR A 214 9.81 6.11 5.05
N GLU A 215 10.11 7.32 5.52
CA GLU A 215 11.46 7.72 5.91
C GLU A 215 11.66 7.67 7.42
N PHE A 216 12.56 6.80 7.87
CA PHE A 216 12.97 6.71 9.26
C PHE A 216 14.17 7.64 9.51
N THR A 217 14.08 8.51 10.52
CA THR A 217 15.23 9.31 10.94
C THR A 217 16.16 8.47 11.81
N VAL A 218 17.42 8.38 11.39
CA VAL A 218 18.48 7.67 12.10
C VAL A 218 19.55 8.67 12.54
N PRO A 219 19.75 8.86 13.86
CA PRO A 219 20.84 9.70 14.37
C PRO A 219 22.21 9.14 14.01
N ASP A 220 23.15 10.00 13.61
CA ASP A 220 24.56 9.64 13.33
C ASP A 220 24.75 8.51 12.30
N ASN A 221 23.80 8.36 11.37
CA ASN A 221 23.91 7.36 10.33
C ASN A 221 25.16 7.62 9.48
N GLY A 222 25.88 6.56 9.13
CA GLY A 222 27.18 6.66 8.46
C GLY A 222 28.37 6.86 9.41
N ASN A 223 28.15 7.13 10.70
CA ASN A 223 29.20 7.28 11.71
C ASN A 223 29.03 6.34 12.92
N LEU A 224 28.16 5.34 12.79
CA LEU A 224 27.78 4.44 13.89
C LEU A 224 28.95 3.58 14.39
N LYS A 225 28.92 3.25 15.69
CA LYS A 225 29.91 2.40 16.36
C LYS A 225 29.27 1.19 17.03
N ASN A 226 29.93 0.04 16.97
CA ASN A 226 29.53 -1.16 17.70
C ASN A 226 29.38 -0.85 19.20
N GLY A 227 28.26 -1.25 19.77
CA GLY A 227 27.95 -1.02 21.19
C GLY A 227 27.04 0.17 21.46
N GLU A 228 26.89 1.10 20.51
CA GLU A 228 25.98 2.25 20.61
C GLU A 228 24.50 1.81 20.64
N GLU A 229 23.65 2.57 21.33
CA GLU A 229 22.19 2.38 21.31
C GLU A 229 21.52 3.46 20.46
N LEU A 230 20.75 3.03 19.46
CA LEU A 230 19.92 3.90 18.64
C LEU A 230 18.48 3.87 19.11
N ASN A 231 17.84 5.03 19.11
CA ASN A 231 16.41 5.18 19.39
C ASN A 231 15.67 5.62 18.13
N LEU A 232 15.10 4.66 17.41
CA LEU A 232 14.42 4.88 16.15
C LEU A 232 12.98 5.32 16.39
N LYS A 233 12.56 6.42 15.75
CA LYS A 233 11.17 6.86 15.77
C LYS A 233 10.44 6.31 14.56
N ILE A 234 9.26 5.76 14.80
CA ILE A 234 8.34 5.30 13.75
C ILE A 234 7.65 6.54 13.17
N PRO A 235 7.69 6.74 11.85
CA PRO A 235 6.99 7.82 11.17
C PRO A 235 5.48 7.83 11.49
N GLN A 236 4.90 9.02 11.64
CA GLN A 236 3.50 9.16 12.06
C GLN A 236 2.52 8.69 10.98
N ASP A 237 2.82 9.02 9.73
CA ASP A 237 2.14 8.57 8.51
C ASP A 237 2.08 7.04 8.43
N LEU A 238 3.17 6.33 8.72
CA LEU A 238 3.16 4.85 8.78
C LEU A 238 2.19 4.34 9.86
N VAL A 239 2.16 4.98 11.03
CA VAL A 239 1.21 4.61 12.10
C VAL A 239 -0.23 4.85 11.66
N ASP A 240 -0.48 5.96 10.96
CA ASP A 240 -1.82 6.32 10.48
C ASP A 240 -2.29 5.35 9.40
N ASP A 241 -1.42 5.01 8.44
CA ASP A 241 -1.72 4.04 7.38
C ASP A 241 -1.94 2.62 7.91
N ILE A 242 -1.17 2.19 8.93
CA ILE A 242 -1.44 0.92 9.63
C ILE A 242 -2.87 0.93 10.18
N ASN A 243 -3.27 1.99 10.88
CA ASN A 243 -4.59 2.10 11.50
C ASN A 243 -5.73 2.24 10.47
N ASN A 244 -5.46 2.89 9.34
CA ASN A 244 -6.43 3.09 8.27
C ASN A 244 -6.57 1.87 7.36
N SER A 245 -5.62 0.94 7.37
CA SER A 245 -5.68 -0.30 6.56
C SER A 245 -6.85 -1.22 6.90
N GLY A 246 -7.47 -1.04 8.08
CA GLY A 246 -8.55 -1.88 8.60
C GLY A 246 -8.08 -3.24 9.11
N SER A 247 -7.13 -3.89 8.43
CA SER A 247 -6.61 -5.22 8.78
C SER A 247 -5.66 -5.25 9.97
N ASN A 248 -5.05 -4.11 10.30
CA ASN A 248 -4.12 -3.97 11.41
C ASN A 248 -4.42 -2.73 12.25
N THR A 249 -3.94 -2.72 13.49
CA THR A 249 -3.91 -1.53 14.35
C THR A 249 -2.54 -1.39 14.98
N PHE A 250 -2.06 -0.17 15.17
CA PHE A 250 -0.81 0.09 15.89
C PHE A 250 -1.08 0.48 17.35
N SER A 251 -0.33 -0.11 18.29
CA SER A 251 -0.36 0.30 19.69
C SER A 251 1.00 0.27 20.37
N GLY A 252 1.12 1.04 21.45
CA GLY A 252 2.32 1.13 22.27
C GLY A 252 3.27 2.25 21.85
N SER A 253 4.56 2.06 22.18
CA SER A 253 5.61 3.04 21.91
C SER A 253 5.84 3.23 20.41
N LYS A 254 5.93 4.48 19.96
CA LYS A 254 6.37 4.86 18.60
C LYS A 254 7.90 4.93 18.47
N SER A 255 8.61 4.45 19.48
CA SER A 255 10.07 4.37 19.51
C SER A 255 10.54 2.94 19.70
N TYR A 256 11.62 2.59 18.99
CA TYR A 256 12.27 1.29 19.06
C TYR A 256 13.77 1.46 19.32
N LYS A 257 14.27 0.80 20.36
CA LYS A 257 15.69 0.80 20.70
C LYS A 257 16.40 -0.38 20.06
N VAL A 258 17.53 -0.12 19.42
CA VAL A 258 18.39 -1.15 18.83
C VAL A 258 19.84 -0.87 19.16
N LYS A 259 20.60 -1.92 19.48
CA LYS A 259 22.04 -1.82 19.73
C LYS A 259 22.81 -2.06 18.43
N VAL A 260 23.71 -1.16 18.08
CA VAL A 260 24.62 -1.27 16.94
C VAL A 260 25.57 -2.44 17.17
N LYS A 261 25.68 -3.31 16.17
CA LYS A 261 26.50 -4.52 16.20
C LYS A 261 26.89 -4.93 14.79
N ASP A 262 27.78 -5.91 14.68
CA ASP A 262 28.17 -6.57 13.44
C ASP A 262 28.89 -5.65 12.41
N LEU A 263 29.24 -4.41 12.79
CA LEU A 263 30.13 -3.55 12.00
C LEU A 263 31.55 -4.12 11.99
N LYS A 264 32.21 -4.05 10.83
CA LYS A 264 33.53 -4.63 10.64
C LYS A 264 34.63 -3.76 11.24
N ASP A 265 35.66 -4.38 11.77
CA ASP A 265 36.86 -3.64 12.15
C ASP A 265 37.80 -3.61 10.96
N ILE A 266 38.04 -2.42 10.41
CA ILE A 266 38.90 -2.20 9.23
C ILE A 266 40.31 -2.78 9.44
N ASN A 267 40.79 -2.79 10.68
CA ASN A 267 42.11 -3.29 11.05
C ASN A 267 42.20 -4.82 11.08
N ASN A 268 41.06 -5.49 11.11
CA ASN A 268 40.93 -6.94 11.23
C ASN A 268 40.21 -7.55 10.02
N LEU A 269 40.23 -6.88 8.86
CA LEU A 269 39.76 -7.48 7.60
C LEU A 269 40.75 -8.55 7.13
N ASP A 270 40.23 -9.67 6.60
CA ASP A 270 41.03 -10.87 6.32
C ASP A 270 42.13 -10.62 5.27
N ASN A 271 41.95 -9.64 4.39
CA ASN A 271 42.87 -9.31 3.31
C ASN A 271 43.50 -7.92 3.43
N ILE A 272 43.42 -7.25 4.59
CA ILE A 272 43.94 -5.89 4.74
C ILE A 272 45.44 -5.79 4.37
N THR A 273 46.25 -6.75 4.80
CA THR A 273 47.69 -6.81 4.47
C THR A 273 47.91 -6.89 2.96
N GLU A 274 47.17 -7.76 2.26
CA GLU A 274 47.27 -7.92 0.80
C GLU A 274 46.88 -6.63 0.06
N VAL A 275 45.84 -5.93 0.54
CA VAL A 275 45.40 -4.65 -0.05
C VAL A 275 46.47 -3.57 0.15
N LEU A 276 47.04 -3.46 1.34
CA LEU A 276 48.12 -2.51 1.62
C LEU A 276 49.40 -2.82 0.81
N GLU A 277 49.71 -4.10 0.59
CA GLU A 277 50.81 -4.49 -0.31
C GLU A 277 50.57 -4.05 -1.76
N LYS A 278 49.32 -4.02 -2.23
CA LYS A 278 48.99 -3.49 -3.57
C LYS A 278 49.25 -1.98 -3.64
N ASN A 279 48.92 -1.23 -2.60
CA ASN A 279 49.24 0.20 -2.54
C ASN A 279 50.76 0.43 -2.59
N ASN A 280 51.54 -0.36 -1.85
CA ASN A 280 53.01 -0.29 -1.90
C ASN A 280 53.58 -0.63 -3.30
N LYS A 281 52.93 -1.53 -4.06
CA LYS A 281 53.32 -1.79 -5.46
C LYS A 281 53.06 -0.59 -6.37
N LEU A 282 51.96 0.14 -6.17
CA LEU A 282 51.70 1.40 -6.90
C LEU A 282 52.77 2.45 -6.59
N ILE A 283 53.14 2.61 -5.31
CA ILE A 283 54.20 3.53 -4.87
C ILE A 283 55.51 3.20 -5.58
N ASN A 284 55.91 1.92 -5.58
CA ASN A 284 57.15 1.49 -6.23
C ASN A 284 57.14 1.71 -7.74
N LYS A 285 55.98 1.57 -8.39
CA LYS A 285 55.80 1.83 -9.82
C LYS A 285 55.83 3.33 -10.14
N ALA A 286 55.19 4.16 -9.31
CA ALA A 286 55.15 5.61 -9.47
C ALA A 286 56.53 6.25 -9.27
N TYR A 287 57.35 5.69 -8.37
CA TYR A 287 58.66 6.21 -7.98
C TYR A 287 59.81 5.26 -8.33
N GLU A 288 59.79 4.70 -9.54
CA GLU A 288 60.89 3.88 -10.04
C GLU A 288 62.10 4.76 -10.38
N SER A 289 63.27 4.43 -9.83
CA SER A 289 64.50 5.18 -10.07
C SER A 289 65.02 4.97 -11.49
N SER A 290 65.56 6.03 -12.09
CA SER A 290 66.21 5.98 -13.41
C SER A 290 67.71 6.27 -13.30
N LYS A 291 68.39 6.36 -14.44
CA LYS A 291 69.79 6.79 -14.51
C LYS A 291 69.98 8.22 -13.96
N TYR A 292 69.01 9.10 -14.16
CA TYR A 292 69.13 10.53 -13.91
C TYR A 292 68.49 10.98 -12.59
N THR A 293 67.56 10.19 -12.06
CA THR A 293 66.80 10.51 -10.85
C THR A 293 66.67 9.29 -9.98
N LYS A 294 67.04 9.43 -8.70
CA LYS A 294 66.85 8.40 -7.68
C LYS A 294 65.71 8.80 -6.76
N TYR A 295 64.85 7.84 -6.45
CA TYR A 295 63.76 7.98 -5.49
C TYR A 295 64.01 7.05 -4.30
N ASN A 296 63.81 7.57 -3.09
CA ASN A 296 63.69 6.79 -1.87
C ASN A 296 62.33 7.07 -1.23
N THR A 297 61.55 6.03 -1.02
CA THR A 297 60.17 6.11 -0.50
C THR A 297 60.07 5.53 0.91
N GLU A 298 59.31 6.21 1.77
CA GLU A 298 59.06 5.81 3.16
C GLU A 298 57.54 5.88 3.42
N ASN A 299 56.93 4.76 3.80
CA ASN A 299 55.51 4.72 4.18
C ASN A 299 55.32 5.47 5.50
N ILE A 300 54.41 6.45 5.50
CA ILE A 300 54.14 7.31 6.66
C ILE A 300 52.77 7.04 7.30
N GLY A 301 51.88 6.31 6.62
CA GLY A 301 50.59 5.90 7.17
C GLY A 301 49.66 5.25 6.16
N ASN A 302 48.61 4.61 6.69
CA ASN A 302 47.51 4.06 5.90
C ASN A 302 46.21 4.74 6.35
N TYR A 303 45.36 5.05 5.38
CA TYR A 303 44.14 5.80 5.61
C TYR A 303 43.00 5.18 4.80
N TYR A 304 41.80 5.21 5.37
CA TYR A 304 40.60 4.75 4.70
C TYR A 304 39.53 5.84 4.69
N LYS A 305 38.61 5.76 3.74
CA LYS A 305 37.42 6.58 3.65
C LYS A 305 36.25 5.69 3.25
N VAL A 306 35.16 5.78 3.98
CA VAL A 306 33.91 5.11 3.60
C VAL A 306 33.13 6.04 2.68
N GLN A 307 32.67 5.52 1.55
CA GLN A 307 31.76 6.22 0.68
C GLN A 307 30.34 5.82 1.06
N ASN A 308 29.58 6.78 1.61
CA ASN A 308 28.18 6.56 1.88
C ASN A 308 27.42 6.72 0.57
N GLY A 309 26.93 5.60 0.01
CA GLY A 309 26.06 5.62 -1.15
C GLY A 309 24.75 6.34 -0.81
N ASN A 310 24.36 7.28 -1.68
CA ASN A 310 23.13 8.08 -1.68
C ASN A 310 23.11 9.36 -0.82
N SER A 311 23.58 10.45 -1.41
CA SER A 311 22.83 11.71 -1.42
C SER A 311 22.98 12.46 -2.75
N GLU A 312 22.63 11.80 -3.88
CA GLU A 312 22.12 12.57 -5.03
C GLU A 312 20.74 13.14 -4.63
N GLY A 313 20.74 14.23 -3.86
CA GLY A 313 19.51 14.84 -3.38
C GLY A 313 19.59 15.79 -2.19
N SER A 314 20.76 16.04 -1.59
CA SER A 314 20.86 17.10 -0.57
C SER A 314 22.10 17.95 -0.78
N LEU A 315 21.93 18.93 -1.67
CA LEU A 315 22.88 19.99 -1.98
C LEU A 315 22.58 21.24 -1.11
N TYR A 316 22.23 21.06 0.17
CA TYR A 316 22.17 22.14 1.16
C TYR A 316 22.40 21.55 2.55
N SER A 317 23.66 21.35 2.92
CA SER A 317 24.02 21.15 4.33
C SER A 317 24.12 22.54 4.98
N ASP A 318 23.09 22.92 5.74
CA ASP A 318 23.24 23.98 6.74
C ASP A 318 24.29 23.52 7.76
N GLU A 319 25.24 24.42 8.02
CA GLU A 319 26.33 24.27 8.98
C GLU A 319 25.77 24.25 10.41
N ASP A 320 25.34 23.09 10.90
CA ASP A 320 25.17 22.87 12.34
C ASP A 320 25.85 21.54 12.72
N GLU A 321 26.84 21.63 13.61
CA GLU A 321 27.69 20.54 14.16
C GLU A 321 26.93 19.54 15.06
N ASP A 322 25.64 19.32 14.83
CA ASP A 322 24.83 18.38 15.60
C ASP A 322 24.59 17.10 14.80
N LYS A 323 25.30 16.03 15.16
CA LYS A 323 24.98 14.61 14.87
C LYS A 323 24.05 14.40 13.67
N GLN A 324 24.60 14.52 12.45
CA GLN A 324 23.80 14.53 11.21
C GLN A 324 22.86 13.32 11.18
N SER A 325 21.57 13.58 11.34
CA SER A 325 20.55 12.53 11.27
C SER A 325 20.14 12.34 9.82
N GLU A 326 20.28 11.12 9.31
CA GLU A 326 19.90 10.80 7.93
C GLU A 326 18.53 10.14 7.87
N LYS A 327 17.91 10.21 6.69
CA LYS A 327 16.65 9.52 6.38
C LYS A 327 16.97 8.17 5.75
N VAL A 328 16.39 7.12 6.31
CA VAL A 328 16.52 5.73 5.82
C VAL A 328 15.15 5.23 5.43
N THR A 329 14.99 4.78 4.19
CA THR A 329 13.80 4.08 3.71
C THR A 329 14.03 2.57 3.70
N PRO A 330 13.01 1.75 3.95
CA PRO A 330 13.10 0.30 3.77
C PRO A 330 13.40 -0.10 2.33
N VAL A 331 14.42 -0.94 2.14
CA VAL A 331 14.86 -1.46 0.83
C VAL A 331 14.68 -2.98 0.73
N SER A 332 14.73 -3.53 -0.49
CA SER A 332 14.66 -4.98 -0.69
C SER A 332 16.00 -5.67 -0.41
N ASP A 333 17.10 -5.05 -0.80
CA ASP A 333 18.45 -5.55 -0.66
C ASP A 333 19.38 -4.36 -0.35
N ILE A 334 20.52 -4.62 0.30
CA ILE A 334 21.47 -3.57 0.69
C ILE A 334 22.72 -3.71 -0.17
N GLU A 335 23.14 -2.61 -0.78
CA GLU A 335 24.38 -2.56 -1.54
C GLU A 335 25.61 -2.68 -0.63
N PRO A 336 26.70 -3.30 -1.10
CA PRO A 336 27.96 -3.34 -0.35
C PRO A 336 28.46 -1.93 -0.01
N THR A 337 29.11 -1.79 1.14
CA THR A 337 29.75 -0.52 1.52
C THR A 337 31.01 -0.32 0.68
N ASN A 338 31.13 0.84 0.05
CA ASN A 338 32.33 1.20 -0.71
C ASN A 338 33.37 1.87 0.18
N LEU A 339 34.64 1.49 0.00
CA LEU A 339 35.77 2.07 0.71
C LEU A 339 36.89 2.47 -0.24
N THR A 340 37.51 3.59 0.10
CA THR A 340 38.82 3.98 -0.44
C THR A 340 39.88 3.63 0.59
N LEU A 341 40.99 3.02 0.15
CA LEU A 341 42.13 2.73 1.00
C LEU A 341 43.42 3.21 0.32
N ILE A 342 44.13 4.11 1.00
CA ILE A 342 45.35 4.73 0.50
C ILE A 342 46.51 4.55 1.48
N THR A 343 47.71 4.59 0.93
CA THR A 343 48.95 4.58 1.68
C THR A 343 49.72 5.86 1.38
N THR A 344 49.97 6.64 2.43
CA THR A 344 50.71 7.89 2.33
C THR A 344 52.21 7.61 2.39
N THR A 345 52.97 8.33 1.58
CA THR A 345 54.40 8.10 1.37
C THR A 345 55.16 9.41 1.38
N LYS A 346 56.31 9.40 2.04
CA LYS A 346 57.36 10.42 1.94
C LYS A 346 58.34 10.00 0.85
N ILE A 347 58.60 10.90 -0.09
CA ILE A 347 59.46 10.68 -1.26
C ILE A 347 60.67 11.59 -1.12
N THR A 348 61.87 11.02 -1.19
CA THR A 348 63.13 11.76 -1.32
C THR A 348 63.61 11.60 -2.76
N GLU A 349 63.58 12.67 -3.53
CA GLU A 349 64.01 12.71 -4.93
C GLU A 349 65.41 13.33 -5.00
N THR A 350 66.37 12.63 -5.61
CA THR A 350 67.73 13.13 -5.84
C THR A 350 68.03 13.06 -7.34
N GLY A 351 68.23 14.23 -7.95
CA GLY A 351 68.66 14.32 -9.34
C GLY A 351 70.18 14.27 -9.47
N GLU A 352 70.68 13.87 -10.65
CA GLU A 352 72.13 13.86 -10.94
C GLU A 352 72.77 15.26 -10.83
N PHE A 353 71.98 16.31 -11.10
CA PHE A 353 72.43 17.71 -11.15
C PHE A 353 71.63 18.65 -10.25
N THR A 354 70.79 18.12 -9.37
CA THR A 354 69.91 18.92 -8.50
C THR A 354 70.00 18.47 -7.05
N ASP A 355 69.77 19.40 -6.13
CA ASP A 355 69.66 19.08 -4.71
C ASP A 355 68.49 18.13 -4.45
N SER A 356 68.58 17.40 -3.34
CA SER A 356 67.54 16.46 -2.95
C SER A 356 66.28 17.20 -2.47
N GLU A 357 65.13 16.81 -2.98
CA GLU A 357 63.82 17.38 -2.63
C GLU A 357 62.98 16.33 -1.89
N VAL A 358 62.27 16.76 -0.84
CA VAL A 358 61.35 15.89 -0.09
C VAL A 358 59.90 16.27 -0.41
N LYS A 359 59.11 15.27 -0.81
CA LYS A 359 57.70 15.43 -1.17
C LYS A 359 56.83 14.41 -0.46
N TYR A 360 55.54 14.68 -0.40
CA TYR A 360 54.55 13.77 0.20
C TYR A 360 53.43 13.50 -0.80
N SER A 361 53.01 12.24 -0.87
CA SER A 361 51.96 11.76 -1.77
C SER A 361 51.20 10.61 -1.11
N TYR A 362 50.19 10.10 -1.78
CA TYR A 362 49.58 8.81 -1.50
C TYR A 362 49.24 8.09 -2.79
N GLU A 363 49.22 6.76 -2.68
CA GLU A 363 48.76 5.84 -3.72
C GLU A 363 47.80 4.84 -3.08
N GLY A 364 46.81 4.41 -3.84
CA GLY A 364 45.90 3.36 -3.41
C GLY A 364 44.80 3.10 -4.40
N TYR A 365 43.65 2.68 -3.89
CA TYR A 365 42.49 2.41 -4.71
C TYR A 365 41.22 2.91 -4.03
N GLU A 366 40.27 3.35 -4.84
CA GLU A 366 38.91 3.69 -4.42
C GLU A 366 37.89 2.67 -4.90
N ASN A 367 36.68 2.72 -4.34
CA ASN A 367 35.56 1.84 -4.70
C ASN A 367 35.83 0.35 -4.43
N TYR A 368 36.55 0.01 -3.36
CA TYR A 368 36.53 -1.37 -2.85
C TYR A 368 35.15 -1.68 -2.25
N LYS A 369 34.57 -2.82 -2.62
CA LYS A 369 33.38 -3.34 -1.96
C LYS A 369 33.75 -4.09 -0.70
N LEU A 370 33.16 -3.72 0.44
CA LEU A 370 33.23 -4.48 1.68
C LEU A 370 32.23 -5.63 1.61
N GLU A 371 32.76 -6.82 1.37
CA GLU A 371 31.99 -8.06 1.31
C GLU A 371 32.49 -9.02 2.38
N ASP A 372 31.57 -9.49 3.22
CA ASP A 372 31.85 -10.31 4.39
C ASP A 372 32.85 -9.68 5.37
N ASN A 373 34.13 -10.00 5.25
CA ASN A 373 35.22 -9.43 6.05
C ASN A 373 36.44 -9.06 5.16
N ARG A 374 36.19 -8.75 3.88
CA ARG A 374 37.21 -8.53 2.86
C ARG A 374 36.89 -7.30 2.03
N LEU A 375 37.94 -6.64 1.53
CA LEU A 375 37.83 -5.64 0.47
C LEU A 375 37.98 -6.32 -0.88
N VAL A 376 36.94 -6.25 -1.70
CA VAL A 376 36.86 -6.89 -3.02
C VAL A 376 36.94 -5.83 -4.10
N LYS A 377 37.72 -6.12 -5.16
CA LYS A 377 37.74 -5.30 -6.36
C LYS A 377 36.65 -5.74 -7.32
N ASP A 378 36.06 -4.79 -8.01
CA ASP A 378 35.22 -5.02 -9.17
C ASP A 378 35.64 -4.10 -10.33
N ASP A 379 34.75 -3.97 -11.31
CA ASP A 379 34.92 -3.11 -12.48
C ASP A 379 34.88 -1.61 -12.17
N THR A 380 34.44 -1.21 -10.97
CA THR A 380 34.40 0.18 -10.50
C THR A 380 35.61 0.56 -9.65
N THR A 381 36.44 -0.42 -9.25
CA THR A 381 37.63 -0.18 -8.43
C THR A 381 38.77 0.44 -9.24
N GLU A 382 39.16 1.66 -8.90
CA GLU A 382 40.14 2.46 -9.67
C GLU A 382 41.39 2.78 -8.85
N GLU A 383 42.52 2.95 -9.53
CA GLU A 383 43.77 3.45 -8.93
C GLU A 383 43.59 4.92 -8.57
N LEU A 384 43.91 5.26 -7.32
CA LEU A 384 43.82 6.62 -6.81
C LEU A 384 45.22 7.09 -6.40
N SER A 385 45.64 8.23 -6.95
CA SER A 385 46.92 8.85 -6.64
C SER A 385 46.76 10.34 -6.40
N MET A 386 47.67 10.91 -5.61
CA MET A 386 47.78 12.36 -5.47
C MET A 386 49.13 12.85 -5.97
N THR A 387 49.13 13.81 -6.89
CA THR A 387 50.35 14.49 -7.30
C THR A 387 51.06 15.07 -6.08
N SER A 388 52.34 14.77 -5.95
CA SER A 388 53.15 15.11 -4.78
C SER A 388 53.12 16.61 -4.49
N SER A 389 52.73 17.01 -3.27
CA SER A 389 52.81 18.43 -2.88
C SER A 389 54.26 18.78 -2.55
N LYS A 390 54.74 19.89 -3.12
CA LYS A 390 56.04 20.45 -2.76
C LYS A 390 55.90 21.06 -1.37
N GLU A 391 56.45 20.35 -0.40
CA GLU A 391 56.82 20.84 0.92
C GLU A 391 55.69 21.10 1.93
N LYS A 392 55.16 20.03 2.54
CA LYS A 392 54.97 19.84 4.01
C LYS A 392 54.02 18.67 4.30
N LEU A 393 54.38 17.83 5.27
CA LEU A 393 53.51 16.75 5.79
C LEU A 393 52.17 17.29 6.34
N ASP A 394 52.19 18.50 6.90
CA ASP A 394 51.01 19.16 7.45
C ASP A 394 49.94 19.45 6.38
N GLU A 395 50.36 19.76 5.15
CA GLU A 395 49.41 20.02 4.05
C GLU A 395 48.71 18.75 3.61
N LEU A 396 49.45 17.64 3.49
CA LEU A 396 48.88 16.32 3.23
C LEU A 396 47.90 15.94 4.36
N THR A 397 48.30 16.12 5.61
CA THR A 397 47.45 15.76 6.76
C THR A 397 46.14 16.57 6.74
N LYS A 398 46.21 17.89 6.55
CA LYS A 398 45.03 18.75 6.44
C LYS A 398 44.12 18.34 5.30
N LYS A 399 44.68 17.93 4.15
CA LYS A 399 43.89 17.45 3.00
C LYS A 399 43.20 16.12 3.31
N LEU A 400 43.89 15.19 3.95
CA LEU A 400 43.28 13.91 4.35
C LEU A 400 42.11 14.14 5.31
N ASP A 401 42.29 15.02 6.29
CA ASP A 401 41.22 15.40 7.23
C ASP A 401 40.04 16.06 6.49
N SER A 402 40.31 17.02 5.58
CA SER A 402 39.26 17.70 4.82
C SER A 402 38.49 16.76 3.88
N ASP A 403 39.17 15.75 3.36
CA ASP A 403 38.59 14.76 2.44
C ASP A 403 37.90 13.59 3.20
N ASN A 404 37.82 13.68 4.54
CA ASN A 404 37.24 12.72 5.48
C ASN A 404 37.94 11.35 5.52
N TYR A 405 39.25 11.32 5.31
CA TYR A 405 40.05 10.13 5.55
C TYR A 405 40.27 9.91 7.05
N LYS A 406 40.09 8.66 7.47
CA LYS A 406 40.37 8.18 8.82
C LYS A 406 41.66 7.36 8.77
N LYS A 407 42.53 7.57 9.75
CA LYS A 407 43.75 6.76 9.89
C LYS A 407 43.36 5.33 10.28
N LEU A 408 44.03 4.36 9.65
CA LEU A 408 43.91 2.93 9.93
C LEU A 408 44.46 2.61 11.32
#